data_AF-A0AB32VLW0-F1
#
_entry.id   AF-A0AB32VLW0-F1
#
_cell.length_a   1.000
_cell.length_b   1.000
_cell.length_c   1.000
_cell.angle_alpha   90.00
_cell.angle_beta   90.00
_cell.angle_gamma   90.00
#
_symmetry.space_group_name_H-M   'P 1'
#
loop_
_entity.id
_entity.type
_entity.pdbx_description
1 polymer ?
#
loop_
_entity_poly.entity_id
_entity_poly.type
_entity_poly.pdbx_seq_one_letter_code
_entity_poly.pdbx_strand_id
1 'polypeptide(L)'
;MASINLKFSSMALARFQGYNGSNPINTANGCQPVLFSSIWTRKLGLSFKGAGKVSAALVSGEGDVLSYPNSNGAVTGKTGFVNGLVDQPTGIEIQPDAIGFGTLAAEITPMTRGFSSDEYDLDHPTEGFASIPEAIEDIRQGKLVIVVDDEDRENEGDLIMAAPLVTPEAMAFIVKHGTGIVCVSMKAEDLERLELPLMVTQKENEEKLCTAFTVSVDAKHGTTTGVSARDRATTVLALASKESNPEDFNRPGHIFPLKYREGGVLKRAGHTEASVDLAVLAGLEPVAVLCEIVDDDGSMARLPKLREFAQAEKLKIISIADLIRYRRKRDRLVELAAAALIPTMWGPFKAYCYRSLLDGIEHIAMVKGEIGDGQDILVRVHSECLTGDIFGSARCDCGNQLALAMKQIEAAGQGVLVYLRGHEGRGIGLGHKLRAYNLQDDGRDTVEANEELGLPVDSREYGIGAQILRDLGVHTMRLMTNNPAKYIGLKGYGLAIAGRVPLLTPITKQNKRYLQTKRAKMGHIYGSDINSTSNTSSNDIFET
;
A
#
# COMPACT_ATOMS: atom_id res chain seq x y z
N MET A 1 -48.13 40.89 10.66
CA MET A 1 -46.67 41.12 10.75
C MET A 1 -46.02 40.33 9.62
N ALA A 2 -44.95 40.88 9.06
CA ALA A 2 -44.51 40.71 7.68
C ALA A 2 -43.99 39.31 7.30
N SER A 3 -44.25 38.94 6.04
CA SER A 3 -43.47 37.97 5.26
C SER A 3 -42.45 38.71 4.40
N ILE A 4 -41.24 38.15 4.25
CA ILE A 4 -40.29 38.24 3.11
C ILE A 4 -39.30 37.06 3.36
N ASN A 5 -39.33 35.98 2.57
CA ASN A 5 -38.66 35.70 1.29
C ASN A 5 -37.14 35.46 1.37
N LEU A 6 -36.72 34.21 1.16
CA LEU A 6 -35.42 33.85 0.57
C LEU A 6 -35.67 32.85 -0.56
N LYS A 7 -35.32 33.28 -1.78
CA LYS A 7 -35.40 32.52 -3.03
C LYS A 7 -34.25 31.50 -3.10
N PHE A 8 -34.54 30.28 -3.54
CA PHE A 8 -33.58 29.48 -4.32
C PHE A 8 -34.26 29.05 -5.63
N SER A 9 -33.54 29.28 -6.74
CA SER A 9 -33.99 29.02 -8.10
C SER A 9 -33.85 27.54 -8.46
N SER A 10 -34.85 27.02 -9.17
CA SER A 10 -34.95 25.69 -9.76
C SER A 10 -34.13 25.54 -11.05
N MET A 11 -33.64 24.32 -11.33
CA MET A 11 -33.59 23.60 -12.62
C MET A 11 -32.42 22.58 -12.55
N ALA A 12 -32.47 21.33 -12.99
CA ALA A 12 -33.49 20.48 -13.58
C ALA A 12 -33.00 19.03 -13.40
N LEU A 13 -33.92 18.09 -13.13
CA LEU A 13 -33.65 16.65 -13.13
C LEU A 13 -33.41 16.18 -14.58
N ALA A 14 -32.25 15.57 -14.85
CA ALA A 14 -32.00 14.84 -16.09
C ALA A 14 -31.98 13.31 -15.83
N ARG A 15 -32.56 12.59 -16.79
CA ARG A 15 -32.99 11.20 -16.75
C ARG A 15 -31.82 10.19 -16.72
N PHE A 16 -31.97 9.15 -15.93
CA PHE A 16 -31.27 7.87 -16.07
C PHE A 16 -31.96 7.02 -17.17
N GLN A 17 -31.20 6.60 -18.17
CA GLN A 17 -31.53 5.45 -19.03
C GLN A 17 -30.35 4.48 -18.98
N GLY A 18 -30.60 3.29 -18.44
CA GLY A 18 -29.71 2.14 -18.59
C GLY A 18 -29.96 1.44 -19.92
N TYR A 19 -28.91 0.94 -20.54
CA TYR A 19 -29.00 -0.08 -21.59
C TYR A 19 -27.86 -1.09 -21.43
N ASN A 20 -28.26 -2.36 -21.37
CA ASN A 20 -27.40 -3.53 -21.48
C ASN A 20 -26.99 -3.75 -22.94
N GLY A 21 -25.76 -4.24 -23.12
CA GLY A 21 -25.52 -5.38 -24.03
C GLY A 21 -24.66 -5.15 -25.27
N SER A 22 -23.46 -5.73 -25.23
CA SER A 22 -22.79 -6.48 -26.32
C SER A 22 -22.50 -5.82 -27.67
N ASN A 23 -21.19 -5.61 -27.93
CA ASN A 23 -20.59 -5.52 -29.27
C ASN A 23 -20.62 -6.90 -29.99
N PRO A 24 -20.74 -6.91 -31.32
CA PRO A 24 -19.52 -7.20 -32.11
C PRO A 24 -19.40 -6.42 -33.45
N ILE A 25 -18.16 -6.01 -33.75
CA ILE A 25 -17.41 -6.11 -35.02
C ILE A 25 -18.23 -5.94 -36.34
N ASN A 26 -17.98 -4.89 -37.15
CA ASN A 26 -16.98 -4.90 -38.25
C ASN A 26 -16.98 -3.64 -39.14
N THR A 27 -15.80 -3.40 -39.71
CA THR A 27 -15.36 -2.59 -40.87
C THR A 27 -16.41 -2.08 -41.88
N ALA A 28 -16.24 -0.83 -42.32
CA ALA A 28 -16.80 -0.32 -43.57
C ALA A 28 -15.71 -0.19 -44.65
N ASN A 29 -15.92 -0.83 -45.80
CA ASN A 29 -15.57 -0.32 -47.12
C ASN A 29 -16.42 -1.01 -48.19
N GLY A 30 -17.14 -0.21 -49.00
CA GLY A 30 -17.41 -0.52 -50.41
C GLY A 30 -18.79 -1.07 -50.82
N CYS A 31 -19.52 -0.23 -51.58
CA CYS A 31 -20.41 -0.58 -52.72
C CYS A 31 -21.83 -1.16 -52.47
N GLN A 32 -22.83 -0.25 -52.50
CA GLN A 32 -23.96 -0.11 -53.45
C GLN A 32 -24.82 -1.32 -53.95
N PRO A 33 -26.08 -1.09 -54.39
CA PRO A 33 -27.29 -1.57 -53.70
C PRO A 33 -28.22 -2.44 -54.58
N VAL A 34 -29.20 -3.17 -54.01
CA VAL A 34 -30.50 -3.45 -54.68
C VAL A 34 -31.63 -3.81 -53.69
N LEU A 35 -32.84 -3.36 -54.02
CA LEU A 35 -34.19 -3.50 -53.43
C LEU A 35 -34.65 -4.92 -52.98
N PHE A 36 -35.52 -5.01 -51.96
CA PHE A 36 -36.99 -5.25 -52.07
C PHE A 36 -37.65 -5.58 -50.71
N SER A 37 -38.82 -4.96 -50.44
CA SER A 37 -40.09 -5.45 -49.84
C SER A 37 -40.08 -6.56 -48.75
N SER A 38 -40.99 -6.71 -47.79
CA SER A 38 -42.25 -6.07 -47.39
C SER A 38 -42.79 -6.84 -46.16
N ILE A 39 -43.50 -6.14 -45.24
CA ILE A 39 -44.82 -6.50 -44.64
C ILE A 39 -44.94 -7.87 -43.91
N TRP A 40 -45.31 -8.01 -42.63
CA TRP A 40 -46.58 -7.63 -41.99
C TRP A 40 -46.53 -7.82 -40.44
N THR A 41 -47.22 -6.97 -39.68
CA THR A 41 -47.71 -7.28 -38.32
C THR A 41 -49.14 -6.73 -38.16
N ARG A 42 -50.01 -7.53 -37.53
CA ARG A 42 -51.37 -7.13 -37.11
C ARG A 42 -51.45 -7.14 -35.56
N LYS A 43 -51.72 -5.95 -35.00
CA LYS A 43 -52.81 -5.53 -34.06
C LYS A 43 -53.58 -6.65 -33.30
N LEU A 44 -54.11 -6.50 -32.07
CA LEU A 44 -54.58 -5.35 -31.26
C LEU A 44 -54.87 -5.84 -29.79
N GLY A 45 -54.69 -5.03 -28.73
CA GLY A 45 -55.77 -4.43 -27.89
C GLY A 45 -55.88 -5.04 -26.47
N LEU A 46 -55.58 -4.34 -25.34
CA LEU A 46 -56.29 -3.30 -24.54
C LEU A 46 -57.09 -3.84 -23.31
N SER A 47 -56.67 -3.48 -22.07
CA SER A 47 -57.45 -2.69 -21.06
C SER A 47 -57.23 -3.02 -19.54
N PHE A 48 -56.75 -2.00 -18.81
CA PHE A 48 -56.97 -1.44 -17.44
C PHE A 48 -57.14 -2.16 -16.07
N LYS A 49 -56.45 -1.51 -15.09
CA LYS A 49 -56.77 -1.06 -13.68
C LYS A 49 -56.47 -1.96 -12.46
N GLY A 50 -55.74 -1.37 -11.48
CA GLY A 50 -55.74 -1.75 -10.06
C GLY A 50 -54.69 -0.98 -9.23
N ALA A 51 -55.11 -0.31 -8.15
CA ALA A 51 -54.27 0.44 -7.20
C ALA A 51 -54.06 -0.37 -5.90
N GLY A 52 -52.91 -0.22 -5.24
CA GLY A 52 -52.65 -0.78 -3.91
C GLY A 52 -51.45 -0.12 -3.21
N LYS A 53 -51.70 0.53 -2.07
CA LYS A 53 -50.70 0.99 -1.09
C LYS A 53 -50.30 -0.19 -0.20
N VAL A 54 -49.02 -0.29 0.19
CA VAL A 54 -48.59 -1.10 1.34
C VAL A 54 -47.80 -0.21 2.30
N SER A 55 -48.28 -0.18 3.53
CA SER A 55 -47.71 0.49 4.71
C SER A 55 -46.89 -0.53 5.50
N ALA A 56 -45.69 -0.16 5.96
CA ALA A 56 -44.95 -0.94 6.95
C ALA A 56 -45.04 -0.20 8.31
N ALA A 57 -45.60 -0.87 9.31
CA ALA A 57 -45.78 -0.35 10.66
C ALA A 57 -44.55 -0.64 11.53
N LEU A 58 -44.16 0.36 12.32
CA LEU A 58 -43.23 0.24 13.45
C LEU A 58 -43.92 -0.47 14.61
N VAL A 59 -43.29 -1.52 15.14
CA VAL A 59 -43.64 -2.09 16.45
C VAL A 59 -42.56 -1.68 17.44
N SER A 60 -42.96 -0.85 18.39
CA SER A 60 -42.22 -0.54 19.62
C SER A 60 -42.37 -1.72 20.58
N GLY A 61 -41.27 -2.16 21.17
CA GLY A 61 -41.24 -3.17 22.23
C GLY A 61 -40.10 -2.88 23.18
N GLU A 62 -40.39 -2.11 24.23
CA GLU A 62 -39.65 -2.12 25.48
C GLU A 62 -39.76 -3.52 26.11
N GLY A 63 -38.66 -4.05 26.65
CA GLY A 63 -38.64 -5.35 27.30
C GLY A 63 -37.30 -5.67 27.94
N ASP A 64 -37.33 -5.81 29.25
CA ASP A 64 -36.24 -5.87 30.21
C ASP A 64 -35.21 -7.01 30.07
N VAL A 65 -34.08 -6.70 30.70
CA VAL A 65 -32.97 -7.55 31.16
C VAL A 65 -33.45 -8.81 31.89
N LEU A 66 -33.08 -10.01 31.43
CA LEU A 66 -33.02 -11.24 32.23
C LEU A 66 -31.90 -12.15 31.65
N SER A 67 -30.71 -12.21 32.27
CA SER A 67 -30.32 -13.14 33.34
C SER A 67 -30.33 -14.63 32.94
N TYR A 68 -29.13 -15.19 32.79
CA TYR A 68 -28.83 -16.62 32.64
C TYR A 68 -29.31 -17.45 33.84
N PRO A 69 -29.78 -18.70 33.64
CA PRO A 69 -29.70 -19.72 34.66
C PRO A 69 -28.64 -20.77 34.31
N ASN A 70 -27.69 -20.92 35.23
CA ASN A 70 -26.93 -22.15 35.44
C ASN A 70 -27.86 -23.17 36.10
N SER A 71 -27.98 -24.39 35.59
CA SER A 71 -28.31 -25.55 36.41
C SER A 71 -27.98 -26.87 35.73
N ASN A 72 -27.03 -27.59 36.34
CA ASN A 72 -26.89 -29.04 36.26
C ASN A 72 -28.15 -29.71 36.82
N GLY A 73 -28.68 -30.73 36.15
CA GLY A 73 -29.74 -31.58 36.68
C GLY A 73 -30.20 -32.64 35.68
N ALA A 74 -29.73 -33.87 35.86
CA ALA A 74 -30.21 -35.05 35.15
C ALA A 74 -31.44 -35.63 35.84
N VAL A 75 -32.55 -35.86 35.12
CA VAL A 75 -33.54 -36.93 35.42
C VAL A 75 -34.22 -37.42 34.13
N THR A 76 -34.37 -38.73 34.10
CA THR A 76 -34.93 -39.69 33.14
C THR A 76 -36.43 -39.63 32.83
N GLY A 77 -36.81 -40.04 31.60
CA GLY A 77 -37.87 -41.06 31.39
C GLY A 77 -39.07 -40.76 30.47
N LYS A 78 -39.13 -41.48 29.32
CA LYS A 78 -40.29 -42.13 28.61
C LYS A 78 -41.53 -41.29 28.24
N THR A 79 -42.26 -41.40 27.12
CA THR A 79 -42.41 -42.31 25.95
C THR A 79 -43.52 -41.73 25.04
N GLY A 80 -43.49 -41.92 23.71
CA GLY A 80 -44.71 -41.97 22.87
C GLY A 80 -44.67 -41.35 21.44
N PHE A 81 -44.30 -42.17 20.43
CA PHE A 81 -44.99 -42.49 19.15
C PHE A 81 -45.93 -41.45 18.47
N VAL A 82 -46.03 -41.21 17.13
CA VAL A 82 -45.59 -41.85 15.85
C VAL A 82 -45.65 -40.79 14.70
N ASN A 83 -44.97 -41.09 13.58
CA ASN A 83 -45.09 -40.60 12.18
C ASN A 83 -44.44 -39.24 11.86
N GLY A 84 -43.49 -39.11 10.95
CA GLY A 84 -43.01 -40.00 9.89
C GLY A 84 -42.71 -39.13 8.68
N LEU A 85 -41.45 -38.81 8.43
CA LEU A 85 -40.93 -38.30 7.15
C LEU A 85 -39.43 -38.61 7.11
N VAL A 86 -39.01 -39.17 5.99
CA VAL A 86 -37.69 -39.74 5.72
C VAL A 86 -36.68 -38.61 5.57
N ASP A 87 -35.68 -38.57 6.45
CA ASP A 87 -34.46 -37.78 6.25
C ASP A 87 -33.22 -38.67 6.47
N GLN A 88 -32.34 -38.66 5.48
CA GLN A 88 -31.05 -39.33 5.50
C GLN A 88 -30.11 -38.62 6.49
N PRO A 89 -29.39 -39.33 7.39
CA PRO A 89 -28.44 -38.67 8.27
C PRO A 89 -27.11 -38.48 7.54
N THR A 90 -26.75 -37.24 7.22
CA THR A 90 -25.34 -36.86 7.06
C THR A 90 -24.75 -36.76 8.46
N GLY A 91 -24.08 -37.84 8.88
CA GLY A 91 -23.37 -37.89 10.15
C GLY A 91 -22.26 -36.85 10.21
N ILE A 92 -22.46 -35.82 11.04
CA ILE A 92 -21.35 -35.03 11.57
C ILE A 92 -20.80 -35.83 12.76
N GLU A 93 -19.75 -36.62 12.52
CA GLU A 93 -18.91 -37.13 13.59
C GLU A 93 -18.15 -35.96 14.22
N ILE A 94 -18.56 -35.55 15.41
CA ILE A 94 -17.74 -34.71 16.29
C ILE A 94 -16.67 -35.63 16.86
N GLN A 95 -15.44 -35.55 16.33
CA GLN A 95 -14.29 -36.22 16.94
C GLN A 95 -13.93 -35.53 18.26
N PRO A 96 -13.77 -36.28 19.38
CA PRO A 96 -13.47 -35.72 20.68
C PRO A 96 -11.95 -35.67 20.90
N ASP A 97 -11.21 -34.95 20.06
CA ASP A 97 -9.77 -34.72 20.27
C ASP A 97 -9.45 -33.22 20.24
N ALA A 98 -10.24 -32.44 20.98
CA ALA A 98 -9.79 -31.13 21.42
C ALA A 98 -8.97 -31.34 22.70
N ILE A 99 -7.65 -31.51 22.56
CA ILE A 99 -6.73 -31.38 23.70
C ILE A 99 -6.90 -29.94 24.20
N GLY A 100 -7.55 -29.80 25.35
CA GLY A 100 -7.70 -28.54 26.05
C GLY A 100 -6.32 -28.01 26.42
N PHE A 101 -5.78 -27.08 25.63
CA PHE A 101 -4.68 -26.25 26.09
C PHE A 101 -5.26 -25.24 27.07
N GLY A 102 -5.06 -25.53 28.36
CA GLY A 102 -5.17 -24.54 29.41
C GLY A 102 -4.35 -23.32 29.03
N THR A 103 -4.86 -22.14 29.40
CA THR A 103 -4.24 -20.84 29.17
C THR A 103 -2.84 -20.83 29.79
N LEU A 104 -1.82 -21.26 29.04
CA LEU A 104 -0.44 -20.99 29.40
C LEU A 104 -0.30 -19.47 29.37
N ALA A 105 0.03 -18.89 30.53
CA ALA A 105 0.57 -17.54 30.58
C ALA A 105 1.68 -17.49 29.52
N ALA A 106 1.49 -16.66 28.49
CA ALA A 106 2.49 -16.47 27.47
C ALA A 106 3.71 -15.88 28.17
N GLU A 107 4.72 -16.71 28.44
CA GLU A 107 5.97 -16.26 29.02
C GLU A 107 6.56 -15.22 28.08
N ILE A 108 6.67 -13.99 28.59
CA ILE A 108 7.39 -12.91 27.90
C ILE A 108 8.84 -13.38 27.87
N THR A 109 9.34 -13.80 26.71
CA THR A 109 10.75 -14.15 26.58
C THR A 109 11.56 -12.86 26.69
N PRO A 110 12.30 -12.62 27.78
CA PRO A 110 13.16 -11.45 27.89
C PRO A 110 14.35 -11.65 26.96
N MET A 111 14.74 -10.62 26.21
CA MET A 111 15.87 -10.74 25.30
C MET A 111 17.21 -10.68 26.07
N THR A 112 17.75 -11.84 26.45
CA THR A 112 19.16 -11.98 26.88
C THR A 112 20.03 -12.40 25.70
N ARG A 113 20.40 -11.43 24.87
CA ARG A 113 21.66 -11.29 24.10
C ARG A 113 21.45 -10.20 23.05
N GLY A 114 22.35 -9.22 23.06
CA GLY A 114 22.24 -8.01 22.26
C GLY A 114 22.05 -8.33 20.79
N PHE A 115 20.96 -7.81 20.22
CA PHE A 115 21.02 -7.38 18.84
C PHE A 115 22.19 -6.40 18.73
N SER A 116 23.10 -6.64 17.80
CA SER A 116 24.07 -5.64 17.38
C SER A 116 23.34 -4.31 17.17
N SER A 117 23.76 -3.27 17.88
CA SER A 117 23.04 -2.01 18.03
C SER A 117 22.95 -1.18 16.75
N ASP A 118 23.61 -1.63 15.69
CA ASP A 118 24.01 -0.79 14.55
C ASP A 118 23.44 -1.29 13.21
N GLU A 119 22.74 -2.43 13.17
CA GLU A 119 22.56 -3.15 11.91
C GLU A 119 21.58 -2.49 10.91
N TYR A 120 20.68 -1.59 11.33
CA TYR A 120 19.80 -0.89 10.38
C TYR A 120 19.33 0.48 10.92
N ASP A 121 20.24 1.45 10.99
CA ASP A 121 19.81 2.85 10.94
C ASP A 121 19.16 3.09 9.56
N LEU A 122 17.86 3.35 9.53
CA LEU A 122 17.14 3.65 8.29
C LEU A 122 17.63 4.92 7.60
N ASP A 123 18.50 5.72 8.23
CA ASP A 123 19.21 6.83 7.60
C ASP A 123 20.61 6.46 7.08
N HIS A 124 21.13 5.28 7.42
CA HIS A 124 22.38 4.79 6.86
C HIS A 124 22.17 4.48 5.36
N PRO A 125 22.96 5.06 4.46
CA PRO A 125 22.82 4.78 3.05
C PRO A 125 23.14 3.31 2.75
N THR A 126 22.56 2.79 1.68
CA THR A 126 22.98 1.48 1.16
C THR A 126 24.46 1.53 0.80
N GLU A 127 25.20 0.43 1.00
CA GLU A 127 26.64 0.40 0.78
C GLU A 127 27.03 0.86 -0.65
N GLY A 128 27.94 1.82 -0.73
CA GLY A 128 28.36 2.43 -1.99
C GLY A 128 27.46 3.57 -2.50
N PHE A 129 26.47 4.00 -1.72
CA PHE A 129 25.66 5.19 -1.99
C PHE A 129 25.93 6.31 -0.97
N ALA A 130 25.67 7.55 -1.38
CA ALA A 130 25.69 8.71 -0.50
C ALA A 130 24.42 8.76 0.36
N SER A 131 24.48 9.50 1.47
CA SER A 131 23.30 9.71 2.30
C SER A 131 22.30 10.66 1.61
N ILE A 132 21.01 10.44 1.81
CA ILE A 132 19.96 11.32 1.28
C ILE A 132 20.12 12.77 1.78
N PRO A 133 20.47 13.05 3.05
CA PRO A 133 20.78 14.41 3.50
C PRO A 133 21.89 15.11 2.71
N GLU A 134 22.98 14.41 2.34
CA GLU A 134 24.04 14.99 1.52
C GLU A 134 23.55 15.34 0.12
N ALA A 135 22.79 14.43 -0.51
CA ALA A 135 22.21 14.68 -1.83
C ALA A 135 21.23 15.87 -1.83
N ILE A 136 20.42 16.00 -0.77
CA ILE A 136 19.53 17.15 -0.58
C ILE A 136 20.33 18.45 -0.48
N GLU A 137 21.46 18.46 0.22
CA GLU A 137 22.32 19.65 0.32
C GLU A 137 22.97 20.01 -1.01
N ASP A 138 23.42 19.03 -1.79
CA ASP A 138 23.96 19.29 -3.13
C ASP A 138 22.89 19.87 -4.06
N ILE A 139 21.66 19.33 -4.05
CA ILE A 139 20.52 19.91 -4.78
C ILE A 139 20.23 21.34 -4.34
N ARG A 140 20.22 21.60 -3.03
CA ARG A 140 20.00 22.94 -2.45
C ARG A 140 21.03 23.96 -2.95
N GLN A 141 22.27 23.50 -3.17
CA GLN A 141 23.37 24.31 -3.69
C GLN A 141 23.38 24.41 -5.23
N GLY A 142 22.39 23.85 -5.93
CA GLY A 142 22.30 23.87 -7.39
C GLY A 142 23.25 22.89 -8.10
N LYS A 143 23.77 21.88 -7.38
CA LYS A 143 24.60 20.84 -7.97
C LYS A 143 23.74 19.69 -8.51
N LEU A 144 24.36 18.91 -9.39
CA LEU A 144 23.81 17.67 -9.90
C LEU A 144 24.02 16.53 -8.90
N VAL A 145 23.09 15.58 -8.90
CA VAL A 145 23.19 14.28 -8.21
C VAL A 145 22.77 13.19 -9.16
N ILE A 146 23.37 12.01 -8.99
CA ILE A 146 22.99 10.81 -9.74
C ILE A 146 21.97 10.05 -8.89
N VAL A 147 20.83 9.74 -9.48
CA VAL A 147 19.80 8.90 -8.83
C VAL A 147 19.64 7.63 -9.65
N VAL A 148 19.67 6.49 -8.98
CA VAL A 148 19.44 5.18 -9.60
C VAL A 148 18.17 4.53 -9.08
N ASP A 149 17.48 3.82 -9.96
CA ASP A 149 16.35 2.97 -9.61
C ASP A 149 16.78 1.52 -9.33
N ASP A 150 15.81 0.67 -8.99
CA ASP A 150 16.06 -0.75 -8.69
C ASP A 150 16.44 -1.53 -9.96
N GLU A 151 17.25 -2.58 -9.81
CA GLU A 151 17.72 -3.43 -10.93
C GLU A 151 16.58 -4.06 -11.75
N ASP A 152 15.43 -4.30 -11.12
CA ASP A 152 14.25 -4.90 -11.76
C ASP A 152 13.35 -3.87 -12.50
N ARG A 153 13.69 -2.57 -12.44
CA ARG A 153 12.91 -1.49 -13.07
C ARG A 153 13.54 -1.05 -14.41
N GLU A 154 14.27 0.05 -14.44
CA GLU A 154 15.05 0.51 -15.61
C GLU A 154 16.52 0.10 -15.46
N ASN A 155 17.02 0.00 -14.22
CA ASN A 155 18.42 -0.26 -13.86
C ASN A 155 19.37 0.81 -14.42
N GLU A 156 18.91 2.06 -14.40
CA GLU A 156 19.57 3.21 -15.04
C GLU A 156 19.84 4.31 -14.00
N GLY A 157 20.64 5.30 -14.39
CA GLY A 157 20.97 6.43 -13.54
C GLY A 157 20.74 7.76 -14.24
N ASP A 158 20.09 8.68 -13.54
CA ASP A 158 19.75 10.00 -14.06
C ASP A 158 20.58 11.08 -13.38
N LEU A 159 21.06 12.04 -14.18
CA LEU A 159 21.55 13.31 -13.69
C LEU A 159 20.38 14.20 -13.31
N ILE A 160 20.27 14.56 -12.03
CA ILE A 160 19.16 15.34 -11.49
C ILE A 160 19.67 16.63 -10.85
N MET A 161 18.99 17.75 -11.13
CA MET A 161 19.14 18.99 -10.38
C MET A 161 17.81 19.76 -10.26
N ALA A 162 17.72 20.66 -9.28
CA ALA A 162 16.57 21.56 -9.16
C ALA A 162 16.53 22.56 -10.33
N ALA A 163 15.41 22.60 -11.04
CA ALA A 163 15.25 23.43 -12.24
C ALA A 163 15.44 24.95 -11.98
N PRO A 164 15.03 25.53 -10.83
CA PRO A 164 15.26 26.96 -10.55
C PRO A 164 16.74 27.36 -10.50
N LEU A 165 17.66 26.40 -10.33
CA LEU A 165 19.10 26.64 -10.18
C LEU A 165 19.91 26.21 -11.41
N VAL A 166 19.24 25.86 -12.51
CA VAL A 166 19.93 25.43 -13.73
C VAL A 166 20.76 26.56 -14.34
N THR A 167 21.97 26.21 -14.78
CA THR A 167 22.84 27.12 -15.52
C THR A 167 23.15 26.55 -16.91
N PRO A 168 23.59 27.38 -17.88
CA PRO A 168 24.05 26.89 -19.18
C PRO A 168 25.18 25.85 -19.07
N GLU A 169 26.07 25.98 -18.09
CA GLU A 169 27.17 25.05 -17.83
C GLU A 169 26.66 23.71 -17.33
N ALA A 170 25.73 23.71 -16.37
CA ALA A 170 25.08 22.49 -15.88
C ALA A 170 24.28 21.81 -17.00
N MET A 171 23.56 22.57 -17.83
CA MET A 171 22.86 22.04 -18.99
C MET A 171 23.83 21.46 -20.02
N ALA A 172 24.95 22.13 -20.29
CA ALA A 172 25.98 21.58 -21.18
C ALA A 172 26.56 20.27 -20.66
N PHE A 173 26.73 20.15 -19.33
CA PHE A 173 27.17 18.93 -18.68
C PHE A 173 26.13 17.80 -18.84
N ILE A 174 24.85 18.07 -18.55
CA ILE A 174 23.74 17.13 -18.76
C ILE A 174 23.72 16.61 -20.20
N VAL A 175 23.86 17.51 -21.17
CA VAL A 175 23.80 17.16 -22.60
C VAL A 175 25.01 16.37 -23.06
N LYS A 176 26.18 16.64 -22.49
CA LYS A 176 27.42 15.94 -22.83
C LYS A 176 27.43 14.50 -22.33
N HIS A 177 26.82 14.24 -21.16
CA HIS A 177 26.90 12.95 -20.47
C HIS A 177 25.59 12.15 -20.46
N GLY A 178 24.48 12.77 -20.84
CA GLY A 178 23.17 12.13 -20.92
C GLY A 178 22.75 11.77 -22.35
N THR A 179 21.57 11.18 -22.47
CA THR A 179 20.94 10.83 -23.76
C THR A 179 20.67 12.05 -24.66
N GLY A 180 20.65 13.24 -24.06
CA GLY A 180 20.24 14.49 -24.71
C GLY A 180 18.72 14.70 -24.69
N ILE A 181 17.94 13.71 -24.25
CA ILE A 181 16.50 13.84 -23.96
C ILE A 181 16.35 14.48 -22.59
N VAL A 182 16.41 15.81 -22.56
CA VAL A 182 16.35 16.58 -21.32
C VAL A 182 14.90 16.75 -20.89
N CYS A 183 14.56 16.15 -19.76
CA CYS A 183 13.24 16.18 -19.20
C CYS A 183 13.11 17.18 -18.05
N VAL A 184 11.91 17.71 -17.81
CA VAL A 184 11.60 18.57 -16.66
C VAL A 184 10.38 18.04 -15.92
N SER A 185 10.60 17.46 -14.74
CA SER A 185 9.50 16.98 -13.90
C SER A 185 8.85 18.12 -13.14
N MET A 186 7.52 18.18 -13.16
CA MET A 186 6.74 19.21 -12.47
C MET A 186 5.35 18.72 -12.07
N LYS A 187 4.74 19.44 -11.13
CA LYS A 187 3.41 19.11 -10.61
C LYS A 187 2.31 19.27 -11.66
N ALA A 188 1.22 18.54 -11.44
CA ALA A 188 0.01 18.64 -12.26
C ALA A 188 -0.52 20.08 -12.36
N GLU A 189 -0.51 20.79 -11.23
CA GLU A 189 -1.00 22.17 -11.13
C GLU A 189 -0.19 23.15 -12.01
N ASP A 190 1.13 22.97 -12.09
CA ASP A 190 2.00 23.78 -12.95
C ASP A 190 1.78 23.47 -14.43
N LEU A 191 1.64 22.18 -14.78
CA LEU A 191 1.31 21.78 -16.15
C LEU A 191 -0.06 22.30 -16.60
N GLU A 192 -1.04 22.29 -15.70
CA GLU A 192 -2.38 22.84 -15.96
C GLU A 192 -2.33 24.37 -16.15
N ARG A 193 -1.60 25.09 -15.28
CA ARG A 193 -1.38 26.54 -15.41
C ARG A 193 -0.70 26.92 -16.71
N LEU A 194 0.27 26.12 -17.16
CA LEU A 194 1.04 26.37 -18.38
C LEU A 194 0.40 25.79 -19.65
N GLU A 195 -0.78 25.17 -19.53
CA GLU A 195 -1.49 24.49 -20.63
C GLU A 195 -0.58 23.50 -21.38
N LEU A 196 0.04 22.61 -20.62
CA LEU A 196 0.94 21.55 -21.12
C LEU A 196 0.25 20.18 -21.00
N PRO A 197 -0.61 19.80 -21.97
CA PRO A 197 -1.27 18.51 -21.95
C PRO A 197 -0.27 17.37 -22.18
N LEU A 198 -0.63 16.16 -21.75
CA LEU A 198 0.10 14.94 -22.08
C LEU A 198 0.23 14.80 -23.61
N MET A 199 1.39 14.31 -24.08
CA MET A 199 1.64 14.14 -25.52
C MET A 199 0.72 13.08 -26.13
N VAL A 200 0.41 12.03 -25.36
CA VAL A 200 -0.56 10.99 -25.69
C VAL A 200 -1.54 10.83 -24.54
N THR A 201 -2.76 10.35 -24.82
CA THR A 201 -3.71 10.12 -23.73
C THR A 201 -3.24 8.96 -22.84
N GLN A 202 -3.67 8.93 -21.58
CA GLN A 202 -3.30 7.85 -20.66
C GLN A 202 -3.67 6.45 -21.16
N LYS A 203 -4.74 6.33 -21.96
CA LYS A 203 -5.18 5.06 -22.53
C LYS A 203 -4.30 4.59 -23.69
N GLU A 204 -3.66 5.52 -24.38
CA GLU A 204 -2.79 5.29 -25.54
C GLU A 204 -1.31 5.25 -25.15
N ASN A 205 -0.98 5.48 -23.88
CA ASN A 205 0.39 5.37 -23.41
C ASN A 205 0.77 3.89 -23.21
N GLU A 206 1.30 3.31 -24.28
CA GLU A 206 1.75 1.91 -24.35
C GLU A 206 3.22 1.71 -23.89
N GLU A 207 3.88 2.77 -23.41
CA GLU A 207 5.23 2.68 -22.86
C GLU A 207 5.23 1.81 -21.59
N LYS A 208 6.28 0.99 -21.42
CA LYS A 208 6.41 -0.04 -20.38
C LYS A 208 6.12 0.49 -18.97
N LEU A 209 6.56 1.71 -18.65
CA LEU A 209 6.43 2.34 -17.33
C LEU A 209 5.41 3.48 -17.30
N CYS A 210 4.69 3.68 -18.41
CA CYS A 210 3.75 4.75 -18.69
C CYS A 210 4.24 6.11 -18.18
N THR A 211 5.49 6.48 -18.54
CA THR A 211 6.07 7.77 -18.21
C THR A 211 5.24 8.90 -18.83
N ALA A 212 4.95 9.92 -18.03
CA ALA A 212 3.89 10.89 -18.32
C ALA A 212 4.42 12.13 -19.04
N PHE A 213 4.92 11.94 -20.27
CA PHE A 213 5.40 13.02 -21.14
C PHE A 213 4.28 13.99 -21.53
N THR A 214 4.57 15.28 -21.48
CA THR A 214 3.73 16.32 -22.10
C THR A 214 4.23 16.68 -23.50
N VAL A 215 3.49 17.54 -24.19
CA VAL A 215 4.01 18.22 -25.38
C VAL A 215 5.35 18.89 -25.05
N SER A 216 6.32 18.78 -25.96
CA SER A 216 7.64 19.42 -25.78
C SER A 216 7.54 20.93 -25.98
N VAL A 217 8.46 21.67 -25.35
CA VAL A 217 8.42 23.14 -25.31
C VAL A 217 9.79 23.77 -25.44
N ASP A 218 9.79 25.01 -25.92
CA ASP A 218 10.89 25.97 -25.81
C ASP A 218 10.37 27.29 -25.25
N ALA A 219 11.17 27.98 -24.45
CA ALA A 219 10.89 29.38 -24.12
C ALA A 219 10.89 30.21 -25.40
N LYS A 220 9.90 31.09 -25.53
CA LYS A 220 9.70 31.98 -26.69
C LYS A 220 10.63 33.19 -26.66
N HIS A 221 11.08 33.57 -25.47
CA HIS A 221 11.94 34.73 -25.22
C HIS A 221 13.29 34.29 -24.66
N GLY A 222 14.35 35.02 -25.03
CA GLY A 222 15.70 34.73 -24.54
C GLY A 222 16.36 33.48 -25.15
N THR A 223 15.77 32.95 -26.23
CA THR A 223 16.24 31.77 -26.97
C THR A 223 16.39 32.08 -28.46
N THR A 224 17.03 31.19 -29.20
CA THR A 224 17.20 31.25 -30.66
C THR A 224 16.51 30.07 -31.33
N THR A 225 17.19 28.92 -31.41
CA THR A 225 16.64 27.68 -31.97
C THR A 225 16.10 26.73 -30.91
N GLY A 226 16.38 26.98 -29.62
CA GLY A 226 15.93 26.14 -28.51
C GLY A 226 16.90 25.02 -28.11
N VAL A 227 17.83 24.62 -28.99
CA VAL A 227 18.66 23.40 -28.80
C VAL A 227 19.92 23.64 -27.96
N SER A 228 20.45 24.87 -27.97
CA SER A 228 21.71 25.18 -27.27
C SER A 228 21.58 24.93 -25.76
N ALA A 229 22.69 24.66 -25.07
CA ALA A 229 22.66 24.51 -23.61
C ALA A 229 22.11 25.76 -22.91
N ARG A 230 22.42 26.95 -23.45
CA ARG A 230 21.88 28.22 -22.97
C ARG A 230 20.37 28.31 -23.21
N ASP A 231 19.90 27.97 -24.40
CA ASP A 231 18.48 28.06 -24.76
C ASP A 231 17.64 27.09 -23.92
N ARG A 232 18.13 25.84 -23.77
CA ARG A 232 17.51 24.83 -22.90
C ARG A 232 17.48 25.26 -21.45
N ALA A 233 18.58 25.81 -20.91
CA ALA A 233 18.59 26.36 -19.56
C ALA A 233 17.55 27.49 -19.39
N THR A 234 17.42 28.40 -20.37
CA THR A 234 16.38 29.44 -20.38
C THR A 234 14.98 28.83 -20.35
N THR A 235 14.71 27.81 -21.15
CA THR A 235 13.42 27.10 -21.15
C THR A 235 13.12 26.45 -19.79
N VAL A 236 14.10 25.78 -19.19
CA VAL A 236 13.96 25.12 -17.88
C VAL A 236 13.69 26.16 -16.78
N LEU A 237 14.39 27.30 -16.79
CA LEU A 237 14.13 28.41 -15.84
C LEU A 237 12.72 29.00 -16.01
N ALA A 238 12.25 29.16 -17.25
CA ALA A 238 10.90 29.62 -17.53
C ALA A 238 9.85 28.61 -17.01
N LEU A 239 10.06 27.30 -17.24
CA LEU A 239 9.19 26.25 -16.72
C LEU A 239 9.13 26.24 -15.17
N ALA A 240 10.25 26.54 -14.51
CA ALA A 240 10.33 26.62 -13.05
C ALA A 240 9.73 27.91 -12.46
N SER A 241 9.42 28.91 -13.30
CA SER A 241 8.90 30.20 -12.85
C SER A 241 7.39 30.16 -12.59
N LYS A 242 6.99 30.66 -11.42
CA LYS A 242 5.57 30.87 -11.08
C LYS A 242 4.91 32.00 -11.86
N GLU A 243 5.72 32.93 -12.39
CA GLU A 243 5.24 34.08 -13.16
C GLU A 243 5.05 33.76 -14.64
N SER A 244 5.52 32.59 -15.10
CA SER A 244 5.38 32.20 -16.50
C SER A 244 3.94 31.80 -16.84
N ASN A 245 3.56 32.10 -18.08
CA ASN A 245 2.23 31.87 -18.62
C ASN A 245 2.32 30.97 -19.87
N PRO A 246 1.20 30.36 -20.32
CA PRO A 246 1.20 29.51 -21.51
C PRO A 246 1.80 30.14 -22.77
N GLU A 247 1.67 31.47 -22.92
CA GLU A 247 2.15 32.25 -24.08
C GLU A 247 3.68 32.43 -24.14
N ASP A 248 4.37 32.18 -23.02
CA ASP A 248 5.83 32.27 -22.92
C ASP A 248 6.53 31.08 -23.59
N PHE A 249 5.78 30.09 -24.07
CA PHE A 249 6.31 28.84 -24.61
C PHE A 249 5.84 28.57 -26.05
N ASN A 250 6.78 28.15 -26.89
CA ASN A 250 6.50 27.53 -28.18
C ASN A 250 6.22 26.04 -27.99
N ARG A 251 5.33 25.48 -28.83
CA ARG A 251 4.97 24.05 -28.87
C ARG A 251 4.96 23.62 -30.35
N PRO A 252 5.75 22.61 -30.79
CA PRO A 252 6.72 21.84 -30.01
C PRO A 252 7.98 22.65 -29.66
N GLY A 253 8.89 22.03 -28.90
CA GLY A 253 10.26 22.50 -28.65
C GLY A 253 11.19 21.36 -28.22
N HIS A 254 12.25 21.67 -27.48
CA HIS A 254 13.36 20.74 -27.23
C HIS A 254 13.54 20.32 -25.77
N ILE A 255 12.70 20.82 -24.85
CA ILE A 255 12.57 20.32 -23.49
C ILE A 255 11.30 19.49 -23.37
N PHE A 256 11.36 18.40 -22.61
CA PHE A 256 10.26 17.44 -22.44
C PHE A 256 9.71 17.48 -20.99
N PRO A 257 8.65 18.24 -20.71
CA PRO A 257 8.08 18.24 -19.37
C PRO A 257 7.43 16.88 -19.06
N LEU A 258 7.56 16.47 -17.79
CA LEU A 258 7.02 15.23 -17.25
C LEU A 258 6.05 15.55 -16.11
N LYS A 259 4.90 14.88 -16.11
CA LYS A 259 3.92 15.00 -15.03
C LYS A 259 4.33 14.16 -13.83
N TYR A 260 4.66 14.84 -12.73
CA TYR A 260 4.83 14.25 -11.40
C TYR A 260 3.53 13.60 -10.90
N ARG A 261 3.65 12.42 -10.27
CA ARG A 261 2.52 11.78 -9.57
C ARG A 261 2.49 12.19 -8.10
N GLU A 262 1.36 12.75 -7.68
CA GLU A 262 1.15 13.13 -6.27
C GLU A 262 1.38 11.97 -5.31
N GLY A 263 2.24 12.19 -4.31
CA GLY A 263 2.80 11.16 -3.44
C GLY A 263 4.27 10.81 -3.75
N GLY A 264 4.79 11.21 -4.91
CA GLY A 264 6.20 11.10 -5.27
C GLY A 264 6.71 9.66 -5.26
N VAL A 265 7.95 9.46 -4.82
CA VAL A 265 8.58 8.12 -4.81
C VAL A 265 7.85 7.12 -3.93
N LEU A 266 7.03 7.61 -2.99
CA LEU A 266 6.20 6.75 -2.14
C LEU A 266 5.02 6.13 -2.91
N LYS A 267 4.62 6.71 -4.04
CA LYS A 267 3.55 6.22 -4.90
C LYS A 267 4.06 5.61 -6.20
N ARG A 268 5.12 6.17 -6.78
CA ARG A 268 5.81 5.63 -7.95
C ARG A 268 7.31 5.83 -7.78
N ALA A 269 8.05 4.73 -7.67
CA ALA A 269 9.50 4.72 -7.54
C ALA A 269 10.19 4.99 -8.89
N GLY A 270 10.02 6.18 -9.46
CA GLY A 270 10.67 6.59 -10.73
C GLY A 270 11.49 7.86 -10.61
N HIS A 271 12.40 8.07 -11.57
CA HIS A 271 13.28 9.26 -11.61
C HIS A 271 12.49 10.56 -11.69
N THR A 272 11.36 10.57 -12.40
CA THR A 272 10.42 11.70 -12.44
C THR A 272 10.03 12.14 -11.03
N GLU A 273 9.53 11.20 -10.21
CA GLU A 273 9.13 11.48 -8.84
C GLU A 273 10.32 11.82 -7.93
N ALA A 274 11.42 11.08 -8.04
CA ALA A 274 12.62 11.32 -7.24
C ALA A 274 13.19 12.73 -7.46
N SER A 275 13.18 13.22 -8.70
CA SER A 275 13.70 14.54 -9.05
C SER A 275 12.94 15.68 -8.35
N VAL A 276 11.60 15.64 -8.37
CA VAL A 276 10.75 16.63 -7.72
C VAL A 276 10.83 16.50 -6.20
N ASP A 277 10.85 15.28 -5.67
CA ASP A 277 10.95 15.03 -4.24
C ASP A 277 12.24 15.61 -3.65
N LEU A 278 13.37 15.44 -4.34
CA LEU A 278 14.64 16.03 -3.92
C LEU A 278 14.60 17.55 -3.92
N ALA A 279 14.00 18.18 -4.95
CA ALA A 279 13.84 19.63 -5.00
C ALA A 279 12.97 20.15 -3.83
N VAL A 280 11.86 19.47 -3.52
CA VAL A 280 11.00 19.80 -2.38
C VAL A 280 11.73 19.63 -1.05
N LEU A 281 12.46 18.51 -0.86
CA LEU A 281 13.24 18.24 0.35
C LEU A 281 14.40 19.24 0.53
N ALA A 282 14.92 19.79 -0.58
CA ALA A 282 15.91 20.86 -0.56
C ALA A 282 15.33 22.23 -0.17
N GLY A 283 13.99 22.37 -0.15
CA GLY A 283 13.30 23.64 0.11
C GLY A 283 13.18 24.53 -1.13
N LEU A 284 13.24 23.94 -2.33
CA LEU A 284 13.14 24.63 -3.62
C LEU A 284 11.77 24.37 -4.25
N GLU A 285 11.49 25.08 -5.35
CA GLU A 285 10.27 24.84 -6.14
C GLU A 285 10.22 23.40 -6.65
N PRO A 286 9.01 22.77 -6.74
CA PRO A 286 8.82 21.36 -7.08
C PRO A 286 8.99 21.10 -8.59
N VAL A 287 10.08 21.61 -9.17
CA VAL A 287 10.45 21.46 -10.57
C VAL A 287 11.91 21.05 -10.65
N ALA A 288 12.20 19.98 -11.37
CA ALA A 288 13.53 19.42 -11.50
C ALA A 288 13.83 19.00 -12.93
N VAL A 289 15.09 19.14 -13.34
CA VAL A 289 15.57 18.64 -14.63
C VAL A 289 16.25 17.29 -14.41
N LEU A 290 16.03 16.37 -15.34
CA LEU A 290 16.60 15.03 -15.34
C LEU A 290 16.97 14.59 -16.76
N CYS A 291 18.00 13.74 -16.86
CA CYS A 291 18.41 13.09 -18.10
C CYS A 291 19.21 11.83 -17.74
N GLU A 292 18.89 10.73 -18.41
CA GLU A 292 19.52 9.43 -18.20
C GLU A 292 20.97 9.47 -18.72
N ILE A 293 21.90 8.84 -17.99
CA ILE A 293 23.33 8.82 -18.29
C ILE A 293 23.64 7.71 -19.30
N VAL A 294 24.40 8.05 -20.34
CA VAL A 294 24.88 7.09 -21.35
C VAL A 294 26.33 6.70 -21.06
N ASP A 295 26.68 5.48 -21.43
CA ASP A 295 28.07 4.99 -21.45
C ASP A 295 28.75 5.39 -22.77
N ASP A 296 30.08 5.34 -22.80
CA ASP A 296 30.90 5.74 -23.96
C ASP A 296 30.65 4.85 -25.20
N ASP A 297 30.14 3.64 -25.00
CA ASP A 297 29.76 2.72 -26.08
C ASP A 297 28.37 2.98 -26.66
N GLY A 298 27.66 3.99 -26.14
CA GLY A 298 26.31 4.39 -26.54
C GLY A 298 25.18 3.59 -25.88
N SER A 299 25.49 2.64 -24.98
CA SER A 299 24.50 1.99 -24.14
C SER A 299 24.16 2.85 -22.91
N MET A 300 23.14 2.45 -22.14
CA MET A 300 22.80 3.13 -20.89
C MET A 300 23.78 2.73 -19.78
N ALA A 301 24.30 3.71 -19.05
CA ALA A 301 25.26 3.46 -17.98
C ALA A 301 24.60 2.69 -16.82
N ARG A 302 25.18 1.56 -16.44
CA ARG A 302 24.72 0.72 -15.33
C ARG A 302 25.50 1.02 -14.04
N LEU A 303 25.00 0.54 -12.91
CA LEU A 303 25.51 0.89 -11.56
C LEU A 303 27.06 0.89 -11.42
N PRO A 304 27.82 -0.12 -11.90
CA PRO A 304 29.28 -0.08 -11.80
C PRO A 304 29.90 1.14 -12.50
N LYS A 305 29.42 1.46 -13.70
CA LYS A 305 29.88 2.60 -14.50
C LYS A 305 29.41 3.93 -13.94
N LEU A 306 28.18 3.97 -13.44
CA LEU A 306 27.65 5.14 -12.73
C LEU A 306 28.48 5.49 -11.49
N ARG A 307 29.01 4.50 -10.76
CA ARG A 307 29.91 4.72 -9.63
C ARG A 307 31.27 5.30 -10.05
N GLU A 308 31.86 4.75 -11.12
CA GLU A 308 33.10 5.29 -11.71
C GLU A 308 32.90 6.76 -12.14
N PHE A 309 31.79 7.03 -12.85
CA PHE A 309 31.42 8.37 -13.31
C PHE A 309 31.16 9.33 -12.15
N ALA A 310 30.40 8.92 -11.13
CA ALA A 310 30.15 9.70 -9.93
C ALA A 310 31.45 10.13 -9.23
N GLN A 311 32.42 9.21 -9.14
CA GLN A 311 33.71 9.50 -8.53
C GLN A 311 34.54 10.46 -9.39
N ALA A 312 34.60 10.25 -10.71
CA ALA A 312 35.36 11.08 -11.64
C ALA A 312 34.86 12.54 -11.65
N GLU A 313 33.54 12.71 -11.69
CA GLU A 313 32.88 14.02 -11.75
C GLU A 313 32.56 14.60 -10.36
N LYS A 314 32.91 13.87 -9.29
CA LYS A 314 32.67 14.24 -7.88
C LYS A 314 31.20 14.52 -7.56
N LEU A 315 30.31 13.73 -8.15
CA LEU A 315 28.88 13.77 -7.92
C LEU A 315 28.49 12.74 -6.85
N LYS A 316 27.48 13.07 -6.05
CA LYS A 316 26.87 12.09 -5.14
C LYS A 316 25.94 11.17 -5.94
N ILE A 317 25.92 9.90 -5.59
CA ILE A 317 25.01 8.89 -6.15
C ILE A 317 24.13 8.35 -5.03
N ILE A 318 22.81 8.31 -5.25
CA ILE A 318 21.81 7.79 -4.31
C ILE A 318 20.87 6.82 -5.00
N SER A 319 20.19 5.97 -4.23
CA SER A 319 19.13 5.09 -4.74
C SER A 319 17.73 5.64 -4.42
N ILE A 320 16.77 5.39 -5.30
CA ILE A 320 15.35 5.68 -5.04
C ILE A 320 14.86 4.91 -3.81
N ALA A 321 15.35 3.68 -3.59
CA ALA A 321 15.03 2.89 -2.41
C ALA A 321 15.42 3.60 -1.09
N ASP A 322 16.61 4.21 -1.04
CA ASP A 322 17.06 5.00 0.12
C ASP A 322 16.23 6.28 0.28
N LEU A 323 15.85 6.94 -0.82
CA LEU A 323 14.97 8.11 -0.78
C LEU A 323 13.56 7.75 -0.26
N ILE A 324 13.00 6.62 -0.68
CA ILE A 324 11.72 6.08 -0.16
C ILE A 324 11.82 5.85 1.34
N ARG A 325 12.88 5.16 1.81
CA ARG A 325 13.12 4.94 3.24
C ARG A 325 13.22 6.26 4.00
N TYR A 326 13.99 7.21 3.49
CA TYR A 326 14.20 8.52 4.10
C TYR A 326 12.88 9.28 4.28
N ARG A 327 12.05 9.32 3.22
CA ARG A 327 10.73 9.97 3.25
C ARG A 327 9.75 9.25 4.16
N ARG A 328 9.63 7.92 4.10
CA ARG A 328 8.68 7.15 4.94
C ARG A 328 8.86 7.40 6.43
N LYS A 329 10.08 7.68 6.87
CA LYS A 329 10.43 7.98 8.27
C LYS A 329 10.01 9.38 8.72
N ARG A 330 9.95 10.34 7.79
CA ARG A 330 9.85 11.78 8.07
C ARG A 330 8.52 12.39 7.67
N ASP A 331 7.96 11.91 6.56
CA ASP A 331 6.69 12.38 6.05
C ASP A 331 5.55 11.84 6.92
N ARG A 332 4.57 12.70 7.23
CA ARG A 332 3.32 12.26 7.82
C ARG A 332 2.48 11.62 6.72
N LEU A 333 2.30 10.31 6.76
CA LEU A 333 1.61 9.52 5.74
C LEU A 333 0.21 9.06 6.17
N VAL A 334 -0.16 9.32 7.43
CA VAL A 334 -1.47 8.99 7.98
C VAL A 334 -2.12 10.22 8.58
N GLU A 335 -3.44 10.24 8.54
CA GLU A 335 -4.25 11.23 9.26
C GLU A 335 -5.38 10.53 10.00
N LEU A 336 -5.70 11.03 11.20
CA LEU A 336 -6.83 10.54 11.98
C LEU A 336 -8.13 11.08 11.36
N ALA A 337 -8.94 10.19 10.79
CA ALA A 337 -10.18 10.52 10.11
C ALA A 337 -11.40 10.50 11.06
N ALA A 338 -11.46 9.54 11.98
CA ALA A 338 -12.58 9.40 12.92
C ALA A 338 -12.20 8.58 14.15
N ALA A 339 -12.99 8.70 15.22
CA ALA A 339 -12.86 7.84 16.40
C ALA A 339 -14.23 7.51 17.01
N ALA A 340 -14.40 6.29 17.52
CA ALA A 340 -15.62 5.84 18.16
C ALA A 340 -15.35 4.74 19.21
N LEU A 341 -16.22 4.63 20.22
CA LEU A 341 -16.21 3.46 21.11
C LEU A 341 -16.97 2.32 20.44
N ILE A 342 -16.32 1.16 20.27
CA ILE A 342 -16.90 -0.03 19.66
C ILE A 342 -17.02 -1.13 20.71
N PRO A 343 -18.25 -1.53 21.11
CA PRO A 343 -18.44 -2.73 21.90
C PRO A 343 -18.20 -3.96 21.00
N THR A 344 -17.24 -4.80 21.38
CA THR A 344 -16.95 -6.06 20.68
C THR A 344 -17.23 -7.25 21.58
N MET A 345 -17.29 -8.45 21.00
CA MET A 345 -17.39 -9.70 21.76
C MET A 345 -16.20 -9.96 22.70
N TRP A 346 -15.07 -9.26 22.51
CA TRP A 346 -13.89 -9.37 23.36
C TRP A 346 -13.83 -8.28 24.43
N GLY A 347 -14.68 -7.26 24.36
CA GLY A 347 -14.64 -6.09 25.23
C GLY A 347 -14.86 -4.78 24.46
N PRO A 348 -15.05 -3.65 25.17
CA PRO A 348 -15.14 -2.34 24.56
C PRO A 348 -13.76 -1.78 24.22
N PHE A 349 -13.61 -1.25 23.01
CA PHE A 349 -12.37 -0.61 22.53
C PHE A 349 -12.66 0.75 21.92
N LYS A 350 -11.75 1.70 22.07
CA LYS A 350 -11.78 2.94 21.30
C LYS A 350 -11.13 2.67 19.94
N ALA A 351 -11.95 2.71 18.90
CA ALA A 351 -11.50 2.57 17.53
C ALA A 351 -11.10 3.93 16.97
N TYR A 352 -9.93 3.99 16.34
CA TYR A 352 -9.43 5.14 15.60
C TYR A 352 -9.27 4.75 14.12
N CYS A 353 -9.94 5.47 13.23
CA CYS A 353 -9.81 5.31 11.79
C CYS A 353 -8.70 6.24 11.28
N TYR A 354 -7.68 5.66 10.66
CA TYR A 354 -6.57 6.38 10.05
C TYR A 354 -6.63 6.25 8.54
N ARG A 355 -6.66 7.37 7.82
CA ARG A 355 -6.57 7.38 6.36
C ARG A 355 -5.11 7.53 5.93
N SER A 356 -4.65 6.64 5.06
CA SER A 356 -3.36 6.75 4.39
C SER A 356 -3.43 7.84 3.30
N LEU A 357 -2.49 8.78 3.32
CA LEU A 357 -2.43 9.88 2.35
C LEU A 357 -1.89 9.43 0.98
N LEU A 358 -1.33 8.22 0.89
CA LEU A 358 -0.73 7.70 -0.35
C LEU A 358 -1.78 7.08 -1.28
N ASP A 359 -2.66 6.26 -0.72
CA ASP A 359 -3.62 5.43 -1.43
C ASP A 359 -5.08 5.66 -1.00
N GLY A 360 -5.30 6.48 0.05
CA GLY A 360 -6.63 6.75 0.59
C GLY A 360 -7.23 5.60 1.39
N ILE A 361 -6.48 4.51 1.63
CA ILE A 361 -6.98 3.36 2.39
C ILE A 361 -7.17 3.78 3.84
N GLU A 362 -8.34 3.44 4.39
CA GLU A 362 -8.65 3.60 5.80
C GLU A 362 -8.24 2.35 6.57
N HIS A 363 -7.36 2.50 7.55
CA HIS A 363 -6.95 1.50 8.52
C HIS A 363 -7.63 1.77 9.87
N ILE A 364 -7.69 0.78 10.74
CA ILE A 364 -8.33 0.93 12.06
C ILE A 364 -7.39 0.49 13.17
N ALA A 365 -7.28 1.31 14.23
CA ALA A 365 -6.59 0.95 15.45
C ALA A 365 -7.60 0.79 16.60
N MET A 366 -7.63 -0.39 17.20
CA MET A 366 -8.45 -0.72 18.35
C MET A 366 -7.61 -0.55 19.62
N VAL A 367 -7.97 0.44 20.44
CA VAL A 367 -7.21 0.84 21.63
C VAL A 367 -7.99 0.50 22.89
N LYS A 368 -7.30 -0.12 23.85
CA LYS A 368 -7.80 -0.39 25.20
C LYS A 368 -6.99 0.42 26.21
N GLY A 369 -7.70 1.05 27.15
CA GLY A 369 -7.10 1.87 28.19
C GLY A 369 -6.48 3.16 27.64
N GLU A 370 -5.76 3.87 28.51
CA GLU A 370 -4.98 5.06 28.15
C GLU A 370 -3.54 4.65 27.79
N ILE A 371 -2.96 5.23 26.74
CA ILE A 371 -1.58 4.92 26.33
C ILE A 371 -0.53 5.53 27.28
N GLY A 372 -0.89 6.61 28.00
CA GLY A 372 -0.03 7.19 29.03
C GLY A 372 1.28 7.74 28.49
N ASP A 373 2.40 7.32 29.08
CA ASP A 373 3.76 7.69 28.69
C ASP A 373 4.30 6.89 27.49
N GLY A 374 3.46 6.05 26.89
CA GLY A 374 3.78 5.27 25.70
C GLY A 374 4.74 4.11 25.94
N GLN A 375 5.00 3.73 27.19
CA GLN A 375 5.95 2.67 27.53
C GLN A 375 5.28 1.30 27.73
N ASP A 376 5.97 0.22 27.34
CA ASP A 376 5.58 -1.17 27.54
C ASP A 376 4.15 -1.56 27.07
N ILE A 377 3.68 -0.91 26.00
CA ILE A 377 2.33 -1.11 25.49
C ILE A 377 2.21 -2.48 24.80
N LEU A 378 1.17 -3.25 25.11
CA LEU A 378 0.89 -4.50 24.40
C LEU A 378 0.33 -4.18 23.00
N VAL A 379 1.05 -4.57 21.94
CA VAL A 379 0.73 -4.17 20.57
C VAL A 379 0.56 -5.37 19.64
N ARG A 380 -0.45 -5.33 18.78
CA ARG A 380 -0.59 -6.21 17.61
C ARG A 380 -0.73 -5.39 16.34
N VAL A 381 0.16 -5.59 15.38
CA VAL A 381 -0.07 -5.14 13.99
C VAL A 381 -0.59 -6.32 13.19
N HIS A 382 -1.89 -6.29 12.89
CA HIS A 382 -2.62 -7.34 12.18
C HIS A 382 -2.80 -6.94 10.72
N SER A 383 -2.45 -7.84 9.81
CA SER A 383 -2.68 -7.66 8.37
C SER A 383 -4.04 -8.21 7.99
N GLU A 384 -4.79 -7.47 7.20
CA GLU A 384 -6.11 -7.87 6.71
C GLU A 384 -6.09 -9.26 6.06
N CYS A 385 -7.05 -10.08 6.45
CA CYS A 385 -7.34 -11.36 5.84
C CYS A 385 -8.85 -11.59 5.89
N LEU A 386 -9.58 -11.11 4.88
CA LEU A 386 -11.04 -11.22 4.79
C LEU A 386 -11.53 -12.66 4.98
N THR A 387 -10.88 -13.63 4.31
CA THR A 387 -11.28 -15.04 4.39
C THR A 387 -11.08 -15.62 5.79
N GLY A 388 -10.05 -15.19 6.53
CA GLY A 388 -9.75 -15.70 7.86
C GLY A 388 -10.50 -14.95 8.96
N ASP A 389 -10.49 -13.62 8.90
CA ASP A 389 -10.96 -12.73 9.94
C ASP A 389 -12.50 -12.62 9.96
N ILE A 390 -13.14 -12.60 8.79
CA ILE A 390 -14.60 -12.44 8.66
C ILE A 390 -15.29 -13.79 8.43
N PHE A 391 -14.78 -14.61 7.52
CA PHE A 391 -15.41 -15.89 7.14
C PHE A 391 -14.89 -17.11 7.91
N GLY A 392 -13.93 -16.93 8.82
CA GLY A 392 -13.45 -18.02 9.68
C GLY A 392 -12.76 -19.16 8.93
N SER A 393 -12.10 -18.89 7.80
CA SER A 393 -11.45 -19.93 6.99
C SER A 393 -10.42 -20.73 7.78
N ALA A 394 -10.60 -22.04 7.83
CA ALA A 394 -9.67 -22.99 8.45
C ALA A 394 -8.36 -23.20 7.64
N ARG A 395 -8.22 -22.62 6.44
CA ARG A 395 -6.98 -22.69 5.63
C ARG A 395 -5.86 -21.81 6.19
N CYS A 396 -6.20 -20.82 7.02
CA CYS A 396 -5.24 -19.93 7.67
C CYS A 396 -5.58 -19.78 9.15
N ASP A 397 -4.68 -19.15 9.90
CA ASP A 397 -4.83 -18.89 11.33
C ASP A 397 -5.14 -17.42 11.66
N CYS A 398 -5.36 -16.57 10.66
CA CYS A 398 -5.50 -15.11 10.83
C CYS A 398 -6.64 -14.74 11.80
N GLY A 399 -7.85 -15.28 11.60
CA GLY A 399 -9.00 -14.97 12.47
C GLY A 399 -8.78 -15.41 13.91
N ASN A 400 -8.14 -16.58 14.11
CA ASN A 400 -7.79 -17.06 15.45
C ASN A 400 -6.73 -16.16 16.12
N GLN A 401 -5.73 -15.68 15.35
CA GLN A 401 -4.73 -14.74 15.87
C GLN A 401 -5.36 -13.39 16.22
N LEU A 402 -6.29 -12.88 15.40
CA LEU A 402 -7.03 -11.65 15.68
C LEU A 402 -7.80 -11.76 17.00
N ALA A 403 -8.60 -12.82 17.14
CA ALA A 403 -9.39 -13.06 18.34
C ALA A 403 -8.52 -13.22 19.59
N LEU A 404 -7.40 -13.94 19.50
CA LEU A 404 -6.47 -14.12 20.62
C LEU A 404 -5.82 -12.79 21.02
N ALA A 405 -5.37 -11.99 20.05
CA ALA A 405 -4.78 -10.69 20.31
C ALA A 405 -5.77 -9.72 20.99
N MET A 406 -7.01 -9.65 20.49
CA MET A 406 -8.05 -8.81 21.10
C MET A 406 -8.36 -9.23 22.54
N LYS A 407 -8.44 -10.54 22.83
CA LYS A 407 -8.63 -11.07 24.19
C LYS A 407 -7.46 -10.74 25.11
N GLN A 408 -6.23 -10.88 24.62
CA GLN A 408 -5.03 -10.57 25.42
C GLN A 408 -4.94 -9.07 25.74
N ILE A 409 -5.28 -8.20 24.78
CA ILE A 409 -5.35 -6.75 25.01
C ILE A 409 -6.44 -6.40 26.02
N GLU A 410 -7.64 -7.00 25.90
CA GLU A 410 -8.70 -6.79 26.89
C GLU A 410 -8.23 -7.18 28.29
N ALA A 411 -7.65 -8.38 28.42
CA ALA A 411 -7.20 -8.91 29.71
C ALA A 411 -6.06 -8.07 30.32
N ALA A 412 -5.19 -7.49 29.49
CA ALA A 412 -4.13 -6.60 29.95
C ALA A 412 -4.66 -5.22 30.39
N GLY A 413 -5.86 -4.82 29.95
CA GLY A 413 -6.46 -3.52 30.26
C GLY A 413 -5.82 -2.32 29.55
N GLN A 414 -4.70 -2.52 28.87
CA GLN A 414 -3.95 -1.51 28.12
C GLN A 414 -3.31 -2.14 26.88
N GLY A 415 -3.57 -1.59 25.69
CA GLY A 415 -2.92 -2.06 24.47
C GLY A 415 -3.57 -1.58 23.17
N VAL A 416 -2.92 -1.89 22.05
CA VAL A 416 -3.31 -1.44 20.71
C VAL A 416 -3.28 -2.59 19.72
N LEU A 417 -4.37 -2.78 18.98
CA LEU A 417 -4.37 -3.58 17.76
C LEU A 417 -4.54 -2.67 16.54
N VAL A 418 -3.53 -2.60 15.68
CA VAL A 418 -3.61 -1.93 14.37
C VAL A 418 -4.00 -2.96 13.32
N TYR A 419 -5.12 -2.75 12.64
CA TYR A 419 -5.58 -3.58 11.53
C TYR A 419 -5.28 -2.88 10.20
N LEU A 420 -4.25 -3.37 9.51
CA LEU A 420 -3.79 -2.85 8.23
C LEU A 420 -4.60 -3.47 7.09
N ARG A 421 -5.54 -2.68 6.57
CA ARG A 421 -6.26 -2.93 5.31
C ARG A 421 -5.35 -2.81 4.09
N GLY A 422 -5.72 -3.48 2.99
CA GLY A 422 -4.92 -3.58 1.77
C GLY A 422 -3.89 -4.72 1.79
N HIS A 423 -3.74 -5.44 2.91
CA HIS A 423 -2.75 -6.52 3.06
C HIS A 423 -3.26 -7.91 2.65
N GLU A 424 -4.48 -8.00 2.14
CA GLU A 424 -5.08 -9.28 1.74
C GLU A 424 -4.19 -10.03 0.75
N GLY A 425 -4.04 -11.34 0.96
CA GLY A 425 -3.18 -12.20 0.16
C GLY A 425 -1.68 -11.89 0.30
N ARG A 426 -1.26 -11.13 1.32
CA ARG A 426 0.08 -10.52 1.43
C ARG A 426 0.30 -9.35 0.47
N GLY A 427 -0.76 -8.58 0.21
CA GLY A 427 -0.72 -7.38 -0.63
C GLY A 427 -1.02 -7.63 -2.12
N ILE A 428 -1.24 -8.89 -2.53
CA ILE A 428 -1.65 -9.24 -3.90
C ILE A 428 -3.16 -9.05 -4.13
N GLY A 429 -3.93 -8.88 -3.05
CA GLY A 429 -5.39 -8.73 -3.10
C GLY A 429 -6.17 -10.05 -3.11
N LEU A 430 -7.47 -9.94 -2.88
CA LEU A 430 -8.37 -11.09 -2.70
C LEU A 430 -8.44 -11.99 -3.94
N GLY A 431 -8.57 -11.41 -5.14
CA GLY A 431 -8.71 -12.17 -6.38
C GLY A 431 -7.49 -13.05 -6.67
N HIS A 432 -6.29 -12.49 -6.55
CA HIS A 432 -5.04 -13.22 -6.73
C HIS A 432 -4.83 -14.28 -5.65
N LYS A 433 -5.18 -13.98 -4.39
CA LYS A 433 -5.15 -14.97 -3.31
C LYS A 433 -5.98 -16.21 -3.63
N LEU A 434 -7.19 -16.05 -4.16
CA LEU A 434 -8.05 -17.18 -4.53
C LEU A 434 -7.47 -17.98 -5.71
N ARG A 435 -6.81 -17.32 -6.68
CA ARG A 435 -6.08 -18.02 -7.74
C ARG A 435 -4.90 -18.82 -7.18
N ALA A 436 -4.14 -18.25 -6.27
CA ALA A 436 -3.03 -18.93 -5.60
C ALA A 436 -3.53 -20.13 -4.78
N TYR A 437 -4.74 -20.07 -4.22
CA TYR A 437 -5.36 -21.23 -3.57
C TYR A 437 -5.66 -22.38 -4.53
N ASN A 438 -6.13 -22.10 -5.75
CA ASN A 438 -6.34 -23.15 -6.74
C ASN A 438 -5.03 -23.87 -7.09
N LEU A 439 -3.94 -23.11 -7.29
CA LEU A 439 -2.61 -23.70 -7.53
C LEU A 439 -2.10 -24.50 -6.34
N GLN A 440 -2.38 -24.04 -5.12
CA GLN A 440 -2.02 -24.79 -3.90
C GLN A 440 -2.80 -26.09 -3.75
N ASP A 441 -4.08 -26.08 -4.13
CA ASP A 441 -4.92 -27.28 -4.17
C ASP A 441 -4.38 -28.27 -5.23
N ASP A 442 -3.76 -27.76 -6.30
CA ASP A 442 -3.02 -28.55 -7.30
C ASP A 442 -1.58 -28.91 -6.88
N GLY A 443 -1.24 -28.77 -5.59
CA GLY A 443 0.01 -29.28 -5.02
C GLY A 443 1.13 -28.27 -4.82
N ARG A 444 1.02 -27.03 -5.31
CA ARG A 444 2.03 -25.99 -5.09
C ARG A 444 2.02 -25.50 -3.64
N ASP A 445 3.11 -24.93 -3.17
CA ASP A 445 3.06 -24.12 -1.95
C ASP A 445 2.73 -22.65 -2.23
N THR A 446 2.60 -21.84 -1.17
CA THR A 446 2.22 -20.43 -1.30
C THR A 446 3.25 -19.57 -2.04
N VAL A 447 4.54 -19.93 -1.99
CA VAL A 447 5.61 -19.20 -2.68
C VAL A 447 5.57 -19.55 -4.16
N GLU A 448 5.56 -20.84 -4.47
CA GLU A 448 5.50 -21.36 -5.85
C GLU A 448 4.24 -20.86 -6.58
N ALA A 449 3.09 -20.88 -5.92
CA ALA A 449 1.85 -20.39 -6.49
C ALA A 449 1.89 -18.88 -6.81
N ASN A 450 2.60 -18.08 -6.03
CA ASN A 450 2.75 -16.65 -6.31
C ASN A 450 3.75 -16.42 -7.45
N GLU A 451 4.87 -17.14 -7.47
CA GLU A 451 5.87 -17.08 -8.54
C GLU A 451 5.26 -17.50 -9.89
N GLU A 452 4.48 -18.60 -9.93
CA GLU A 452 3.76 -19.04 -11.14
C GLU A 452 2.75 -17.99 -11.65
N LEU A 453 2.17 -17.19 -10.76
CA LEU A 453 1.25 -16.11 -11.12
C LEU A 453 1.96 -14.79 -11.48
N GLY A 454 3.30 -14.75 -11.44
CA GLY A 454 4.08 -13.53 -11.64
C GLY A 454 3.89 -12.49 -10.54
N LEU A 455 3.58 -12.94 -9.32
CA LEU A 455 3.26 -12.08 -8.17
C LEU A 455 4.38 -12.10 -7.12
N PRO A 456 4.60 -10.99 -6.38
CA PRO A 456 5.55 -10.98 -5.29
C PRO A 456 5.14 -11.93 -4.17
N VAL A 457 6.14 -12.51 -3.49
CA VAL A 457 5.92 -13.42 -2.35
C VAL A 457 5.31 -12.68 -1.15
N ASP A 458 5.67 -11.41 -0.94
CA ASP A 458 5.12 -10.54 0.09
C ASP A 458 5.29 -9.07 -0.32
N SER A 459 4.19 -8.35 -0.52
CA SER A 459 4.19 -6.92 -0.87
C SER A 459 3.63 -6.04 0.25
N ARG A 460 3.55 -6.57 1.48
CA ARG A 460 2.99 -5.83 2.62
C ARG A 460 3.93 -4.74 3.10
N GLU A 461 3.37 -3.57 3.38
CA GLU A 461 4.07 -2.40 3.88
C GLU A 461 3.64 -2.12 5.33
N TYR A 462 4.58 -1.98 6.26
CA TYR A 462 4.27 -1.82 7.68
C TYR A 462 4.60 -0.42 8.23
N GLY A 463 5.15 0.47 7.41
CA GLY A 463 5.45 1.85 7.75
C GLY A 463 4.20 2.62 8.15
N ILE A 464 3.07 2.40 7.48
CA ILE A 464 1.77 2.95 7.89
C ILE A 464 1.39 2.51 9.31
N GLY A 465 1.56 1.23 9.63
CA GLY A 465 1.31 0.71 10.98
C GLY A 465 2.20 1.34 12.04
N ALA A 466 3.48 1.56 11.71
CA ALA A 466 4.42 2.26 12.59
C ALA A 466 4.01 3.71 12.83
N GLN A 467 3.59 4.45 11.80
CA GLN A 467 3.13 5.83 11.96
C GLN A 467 1.84 5.93 12.78
N ILE A 468 0.89 5.00 12.60
CA ILE A 468 -0.32 4.92 13.43
C ILE A 468 0.04 4.73 14.91
N LEU A 469 0.94 3.80 15.22
CA LEU A 469 1.39 3.57 16.61
C LEU A 469 2.06 4.80 17.21
N ARG A 470 2.90 5.49 16.43
CA ARG A 470 3.56 6.73 16.86
C ARG A 470 2.55 7.85 17.12
N ASP A 471 1.57 8.02 16.25
CA ASP A 471 0.51 9.04 16.40
C ASP A 471 -0.35 8.78 17.65
N LEU A 472 -0.63 7.51 17.95
CA LEU A 472 -1.30 7.09 19.19
C LEU A 472 -0.45 7.30 20.46
N GLY A 473 0.82 7.70 20.33
CA GLY A 473 1.72 7.95 21.45
C GLY A 473 2.49 6.72 21.94
N VAL A 474 2.52 5.63 21.18
CA VAL A 474 3.34 4.46 21.54
C VAL A 474 4.83 4.77 21.30
N HIS A 475 5.68 4.44 22.27
CA HIS A 475 7.13 4.58 22.19
C HIS A 475 7.83 3.24 22.36
N THR A 476 7.44 2.44 23.35
CA THR A 476 7.96 1.09 23.54
C THR A 476 6.81 0.09 23.67
N MET A 477 7.02 -1.12 23.14
CA MET A 477 5.94 -2.10 23.04
C MET A 477 6.37 -3.55 23.30
N ARG A 478 5.45 -4.34 23.85
CA ARG A 478 5.47 -5.81 23.77
C ARG A 478 4.67 -6.24 22.56
N LEU A 479 5.37 -6.77 21.56
CA LEU A 479 4.79 -7.01 20.25
C LEU A 479 4.27 -8.44 20.11
N MET A 480 2.98 -8.57 19.81
CA MET A 480 2.30 -9.84 19.57
C MET A 480 2.58 -10.39 18.17
N THR A 481 3.52 -11.32 18.06
CA THR A 481 3.98 -11.88 16.78
C THR A 481 4.69 -13.22 16.88
N ASN A 482 4.55 -14.01 15.81
CA ASN A 482 5.27 -15.28 15.62
C ASN A 482 6.39 -15.16 14.58
N ASN A 483 6.57 -13.99 13.94
CA ASN A 483 7.59 -13.82 12.90
C ASN A 483 8.71 -12.89 13.41
N PRO A 484 9.95 -13.39 13.55
CA PRO A 484 11.05 -12.61 14.07
C PRO A 484 11.58 -11.54 13.10
N ALA A 485 11.40 -11.71 11.79
CA ALA A 485 11.91 -10.83 10.74
C ALA A 485 11.01 -9.63 10.44
N LYS A 486 9.73 -9.65 10.86
CA LYS A 486 8.71 -8.66 10.48
C LYS A 486 8.93 -7.22 10.99
N TYR A 487 9.95 -6.94 11.79
CA TYR A 487 10.02 -5.70 12.59
C TYR A 487 11.37 -5.00 12.55
N ILE A 488 12.20 -5.37 11.57
CA ILE A 488 13.41 -4.64 11.21
C ILE A 488 12.98 -3.23 10.73
N GLY A 489 13.56 -2.18 11.31
CA GLY A 489 13.29 -0.78 10.92
C GLY A 489 12.31 0.03 11.80
N LEU A 490 11.63 -0.57 12.80
CA LEU A 490 10.71 0.20 13.68
C LEU A 490 11.42 1.29 14.50
N LYS A 491 12.71 1.10 14.83
CA LYS A 491 13.54 2.09 15.53
C LYS A 491 13.59 3.43 14.79
N GLY A 492 13.59 3.41 13.46
CA GLY A 492 13.56 4.62 12.65
C GLY A 492 12.27 5.43 12.83
N TYR A 493 11.17 4.80 13.21
CA TYR A 493 9.91 5.48 13.50
C TYR A 493 9.82 6.00 14.95
N GLY A 494 10.88 5.87 15.75
CA GLY A 494 10.86 6.20 17.18
C GLY A 494 10.12 5.16 18.03
N LEU A 495 10.02 3.92 17.54
CA LEU A 495 9.37 2.80 18.21
C LEU A 495 10.40 1.75 18.63
N ALA A 496 10.36 1.30 19.88
CA ALA A 496 11.20 0.21 20.37
C ALA A 496 10.37 -1.02 20.78
N ILE A 497 10.93 -2.20 20.58
CA ILE A 497 10.31 -3.47 20.99
C ILE A 497 10.98 -3.90 22.29
N ALA A 498 10.24 -3.87 23.40
CA ALA A 498 10.71 -4.32 24.71
C ALA A 498 10.69 -5.85 24.86
N GLY A 499 9.77 -6.51 24.14
CA GLY A 499 9.64 -7.96 24.16
C GLY A 499 8.68 -8.46 23.09
N ARG A 500 8.65 -9.79 22.88
CA ARG A 500 7.72 -10.45 21.97
C ARG A 500 6.76 -11.33 22.75
N VAL A 501 5.51 -11.33 22.30
CA VAL A 501 4.45 -12.18 22.86
C VAL A 501 3.96 -13.09 21.73
N PRO A 502 4.13 -14.42 21.83
CA PRO A 502 3.66 -15.33 20.79
C PRO A 502 2.13 -15.43 20.77
N LEU A 503 1.56 -15.62 19.57
CA LEU A 503 0.14 -15.92 19.38
C LEU A 503 0.00 -17.37 18.92
N LEU A 504 -0.16 -18.27 19.87
CA LEU A 504 -0.29 -19.71 19.60
C LEU A 504 -1.76 -20.06 19.35
N THR A 505 -2.06 -20.43 18.11
CA THR A 505 -3.42 -20.84 17.68
C THR A 505 -3.46 -22.33 17.38
N PRO A 506 -4.64 -22.98 17.49
CA PRO A 506 -4.78 -24.41 17.17
C PRO A 506 -4.32 -24.77 15.75
N ILE A 507 -3.54 -25.84 15.63
CA ILE A 507 -3.17 -26.45 14.35
C ILE A 507 -4.28 -27.42 13.95
N THR A 508 -4.90 -27.17 12.80
CA THR A 508 -5.94 -28.01 12.20
C THR A 508 -5.36 -28.81 11.03
N LYS A 509 -6.10 -29.83 10.55
CA LYS A 509 -5.70 -30.57 9.34
C LYS A 509 -5.53 -29.63 8.13
N GLN A 510 -6.37 -28.60 8.03
CA GLN A 510 -6.41 -27.66 6.92
C GLN A 510 -5.30 -26.60 6.96
N ASN A 511 -4.87 -26.14 8.14
CA ASN A 511 -3.83 -25.10 8.24
C ASN A 511 -2.41 -25.65 8.45
N LYS A 512 -2.25 -26.95 8.74
CA LYS A 512 -0.95 -27.57 9.06
C LYS A 512 0.13 -27.28 8.02
N ARG A 513 -0.18 -27.52 6.73
CA ARG A 513 0.77 -27.29 5.62
C ARG A 513 1.18 -25.81 5.53
N TYR A 514 0.21 -24.91 5.63
CA TYR A 514 0.44 -23.46 5.61
C TYR A 514 1.35 -22.98 6.76
N LEU A 515 1.11 -23.47 7.99
CA LEU A 515 1.93 -23.13 9.15
C LEU A 515 3.35 -23.71 9.05
N GLN A 516 3.49 -24.93 8.51
CA GLN A 516 4.79 -25.54 8.23
C GLN A 516 5.59 -24.74 7.20
N THR A 517 4.96 -24.29 6.10
CA THR A 517 5.62 -23.42 5.11
C THR A 517 6.09 -22.11 5.74
N LYS A 518 5.25 -21.45 6.57
CA LYS A 518 5.65 -20.24 7.31
C LYS A 518 6.85 -20.47 8.22
N ARG A 519 6.91 -21.63 8.89
CA ARG A 519 8.04 -22.00 9.76
C ARG A 519 9.30 -22.23 8.93
N ALA A 520 9.24 -23.13 7.96
CA ALA A 520 10.39 -23.58 7.19
C ALA A 520 10.97 -22.51 6.26
N LYS A 521 10.11 -21.74 5.58
CA LYS A 521 10.52 -20.78 4.54
C LYS A 521 10.50 -19.32 4.99
N MET A 522 9.81 -18.98 6.08
CA MET A 522 9.60 -17.58 6.50
C MET A 522 10.02 -17.31 7.96
N GLY A 523 10.69 -18.26 8.60
CA GLY A 523 11.29 -18.10 9.93
C GLY A 523 10.30 -17.96 11.08
N HIS A 524 9.02 -18.31 10.90
CA HIS A 524 8.04 -18.21 11.98
C HIS A 524 8.34 -19.20 13.12
N ILE A 525 8.33 -18.72 14.36
CA ILE A 525 8.58 -19.50 15.57
C ILE A 525 7.24 -19.87 16.20
N TYR A 526 7.03 -21.15 16.50
CA TYR A 526 5.83 -21.65 17.18
C TYR A 526 6.25 -22.57 18.34
N GLY A 527 5.60 -22.41 19.50
CA GLY A 527 5.60 -23.28 20.70
C GLY A 527 6.80 -24.20 20.96
N SER A 528 7.00 -25.25 20.16
CA SER A 528 8.05 -26.26 20.35
C SER A 528 9.49 -25.73 20.26
N ASP A 529 9.71 -24.58 19.63
CA ASP A 529 11.04 -23.99 19.43
C ASP A 529 11.51 -23.10 20.60
N ILE A 530 10.62 -22.78 21.54
CA ILE A 530 10.96 -21.97 22.72
C ILE A 530 11.72 -22.81 23.76
N ASN A 531 11.51 -24.13 23.77
CA ASN A 531 12.14 -25.06 24.72
C ASN A 531 13.44 -25.71 24.21
N SER A 532 13.76 -25.60 22.92
CA SER A 532 14.96 -26.25 22.35
C SER A 532 16.23 -25.41 22.53
N THR A 533 16.10 -24.10 22.80
CA THR A 533 17.23 -23.19 23.03
C THR A 533 17.66 -23.10 24.49
N SER A 534 16.89 -23.65 25.44
CA SER A 534 17.23 -23.67 26.86
C SER A 534 18.01 -24.93 27.31
N ASN A 535 18.16 -25.95 26.46
CA ASN A 535 18.74 -27.26 26.86
C ASN A 535 20.09 -27.62 26.19
N THR A 536 20.74 -26.71 25.46
CA THR A 536 22.05 -26.96 24.80
C THR A 536 23.22 -26.21 25.44
N SER A 537 23.23 -26.06 26.77
CA SER A 537 24.38 -25.47 27.48
C SER A 537 24.74 -26.15 28.80
N SER A 538 24.65 -27.49 28.86
CA SER A 538 25.24 -28.26 29.96
C SER A 538 25.16 -29.76 29.67
N ASN A 539 26.08 -30.28 28.85
CA ASN A 539 26.57 -31.67 28.89
C ASN A 539 27.59 -31.88 27.76
N ASP A 540 28.80 -31.34 27.93
CA ASP A 540 29.98 -31.80 27.19
C ASP A 540 31.26 -31.32 27.92
N ILE A 541 31.50 -31.84 29.14
CA ILE A 541 32.84 -31.94 29.74
C ILE A 541 32.84 -33.19 30.66
N PHE A 542 33.88 -34.03 30.53
CA PHE A 542 34.18 -35.32 31.20
C PHE A 542 33.45 -36.52 30.57
N GLU A 543 34.09 -37.58 30.05
CA GLU A 543 35.34 -38.27 30.39
C GLU A 543 35.81 -39.16 29.21
N THR A 544 37.14 -39.23 29.01
CA THR A 544 38.00 -40.21 28.28
C THR A 544 37.67 -40.69 26.88
#